data_AF-A0A914Q7I2-F1
#
_entry.id   AF-A0A914Q7I2-F1
#
_cell.length_a   1.000
_cell.length_b   1.000
_cell.length_c   1.000
_cell.angle_alpha   90.00
_cell.angle_beta   90.00
_cell.angle_gamma   90.00
#
_symmetry.space_group_name_H-M   'P 1'
#
loop_
_entity.id
_entity.type
_entity.pdbx_description
1 polymer ?
#
loop_
_entity_poly.entity_id
_entity_poly.type
_entity_poly.pdbx_seq_one_letter_code
_entity_poly.pdbx_strand_id
1 'polypeptide(L)'
;MEKKLKIKESDAYENSGVDCIVWNDGEKWRACITISENLENAKVLTNFCDEHEYGFTDDKKTCYCVKIEKDGNLLEIFTSSRDDHGTNVANTAAGYFPDKPNQSGLAPGAQIYLINIIHTSDAIIKAIKKCIEMKVDIINFSIGLLLNPSAIEIIEKSVQKHGIIIFNAAPNEGPVYNSAAEKGAYVNCQMFIIGFIIPYEIICKMNEKFKETPPNGLYLGTSFAAPNAAGSIACLLSALKANSIQYSPTILKFVL
;
A
#
# COMPACT_ATOMS: atom_id res chain seq x y z
N MET A 1 28.95 17.83 9.92
CA MET A 1 29.36 16.73 10.82
C MET A 1 28.79 15.46 10.22
N GLU A 2 29.59 14.72 9.47
CA GLU A 2 29.19 13.47 8.81
C GLU A 2 29.03 12.37 9.85
N LYS A 3 27.91 11.64 9.82
CA LYS A 3 27.68 10.49 10.69
C LYS A 3 27.56 9.25 9.82
N LYS A 4 28.56 8.36 9.87
CA LYS A 4 28.38 7.00 9.36
C LYS A 4 27.48 6.25 10.33
N LEU A 5 26.20 6.09 9.97
CA LEU A 5 25.24 5.35 10.80
C LEU A 5 25.48 3.85 10.62
N LYS A 6 25.63 3.12 11.73
CA LYS A 6 25.45 1.67 11.72
C LYS A 6 23.95 1.39 11.69
N ILE A 7 23.50 0.72 10.64
CA ILE A 7 22.11 0.29 10.46
C ILE A 7 21.75 -0.59 11.67
N LYS A 8 20.70 -0.22 12.41
CA LYS A 8 20.14 -1.10 13.44
C LYS A 8 19.14 -2.01 12.76
N GLU A 9 19.60 -3.18 12.35
CA GLU A 9 18.82 -4.21 11.68
C GLU A 9 17.66 -4.65 12.59
N SER A 10 16.43 -4.60 12.09
CA SER A 10 15.28 -5.26 12.72
C SER A 10 15.18 -6.67 12.15
N ASP A 11 15.50 -7.66 12.98
CA ASP A 11 15.17 -9.10 12.89
C ASP A 11 14.70 -9.62 11.52
N ALA A 12 15.61 -9.76 10.54
CA ALA A 12 15.42 -10.65 9.37
C ALA A 12 16.64 -10.84 8.45
N TYR A 13 17.67 -9.98 8.48
CA TYR A 13 18.78 -10.08 7.52
C TYR A 13 20.14 -9.85 8.20
N GLU A 14 20.84 -10.94 8.51
CA GLU A 14 22.28 -10.89 8.83
C GLU A 14 23.06 -10.52 7.55
N ASN A 15 23.81 -9.41 7.57
CA ASN A 15 24.68 -8.91 6.50
C ASN A 15 23.98 -8.59 5.17
N SER A 16 23.29 -7.44 5.13
CA SER A 16 22.65 -6.94 3.89
C SER A 16 23.63 -6.48 2.80
N GLY A 17 24.93 -6.34 3.07
CA GLY A 17 25.90 -5.83 2.09
C GLY A 17 25.60 -4.39 1.64
N VAL A 18 24.87 -3.63 2.45
CA VAL A 18 24.47 -2.25 2.15
C VAL A 18 25.34 -1.28 2.93
N ASP A 19 25.99 -0.35 2.23
CA ASP A 19 26.66 0.81 2.81
C ASP A 19 25.77 2.05 2.66
N CYS A 20 25.69 2.87 3.72
CA CYS A 20 24.97 4.13 3.67
C CYS A 20 25.68 5.24 4.44
N ILE A 21 25.51 6.49 3.99
CA ILE A 21 25.95 7.69 4.70
C ILE A 21 24.76 8.62 4.85
N VAL A 22 24.62 9.22 6.02
CA VAL A 22 23.63 10.26 6.31
C VAL A 22 24.37 11.50 6.81
N TRP A 23 24.02 12.66 6.24
CA TRP A 23 24.59 13.94 6.65
C TRP A 23 23.55 15.04 6.50
N ASN A 24 23.83 16.20 7.12
CA ASN A 24 23.05 17.40 6.90
C ASN A 24 23.86 18.33 6.00
N ASP A 25 23.27 18.79 4.89
CA ASP A 25 23.93 19.67 3.90
C ASP A 25 23.84 21.16 4.23
N GLY A 26 23.25 21.52 5.38
CA GLY A 26 22.97 22.88 5.81
C GLY A 26 21.50 23.28 5.61
N GLU A 27 20.77 22.57 4.75
CA GLU A 27 19.34 22.81 4.49
C GLU A 27 18.49 21.61 4.89
N LYS A 28 18.92 20.40 4.53
CA LYS A 28 18.18 19.16 4.73
C LYS A 28 19.10 18.01 5.16
N TRP A 29 18.48 16.97 5.71
CA TRP A 29 19.15 15.68 5.87
C TRP A 29 19.19 14.95 4.53
N ARG A 30 20.37 14.44 4.18
CA ARG A 30 20.68 13.71 2.96
C ARG A 30 21.18 12.32 3.28
N ALA A 31 20.89 11.38 2.39
CA ALA A 31 21.38 10.01 2.47
C ALA A 31 21.86 9.51 1.10
N CYS A 32 22.88 8.66 1.13
CA CYS A 32 23.32 7.85 -0.01
C CYS A 32 23.39 6.39 0.41
N ILE A 33 23.05 5.49 -0.51
CA ILE A 33 22.99 4.05 -0.28
C ILE A 33 23.67 3.34 -1.46
N THR A 34 24.51 2.35 -1.18
CA THR A 34 25.16 1.47 -2.18
C THR A 34 25.13 0.02 -1.71
N ILE A 35 25.18 -0.91 -2.66
CA ILE A 35 25.39 -2.34 -2.41
C ILE A 35 26.77 -2.82 -2.92
N SER A 36 27.57 -1.91 -3.46
CA SER A 36 28.85 -2.19 -4.12
C SER A 36 30.06 -1.55 -3.42
N GLU A 37 29.87 -1.10 -2.17
CA GLU A 37 30.86 -0.40 -1.31
C GLU A 37 31.38 0.94 -1.86
N ASN A 38 30.95 1.37 -3.06
CA ASN A 38 31.33 2.66 -3.66
C ASN A 38 30.17 3.67 -3.64
N LEU A 39 30.28 4.65 -2.74
CA LEU A 39 29.29 5.71 -2.56
C LEU A 39 29.51 6.93 -3.46
N GLU A 40 30.63 7.06 -4.18
CA GLU A 40 30.95 8.26 -4.97
C GLU A 40 29.91 8.58 -6.04
N ASN A 41 29.28 7.53 -6.60
CA ASN A 41 28.25 7.65 -7.64
C ASN A 41 26.85 7.33 -7.13
N ALA A 42 26.68 7.12 -5.82
CA ALA A 42 25.38 6.83 -5.24
C ALA A 42 24.46 8.05 -5.37
N LYS A 43 23.19 7.78 -5.69
CA LYS A 43 22.20 8.87 -5.77
C LYS A 43 21.98 9.46 -4.38
N VAL A 44 22.15 10.78 -4.27
CA VAL A 44 21.82 11.54 -3.06
C VAL A 44 20.31 11.72 -2.99
N LEU A 45 19.71 11.30 -1.88
CA LEU A 45 18.28 11.44 -1.61
C LEU A 45 18.04 12.18 -0.29
N THR A 46 16.83 12.69 -0.11
CA THR A 46 16.28 13.15 1.18
C THR A 46 14.96 12.43 1.43
N ASN A 47 14.18 12.86 2.43
CA ASN A 47 12.85 12.31 2.67
C ASN A 47 12.01 12.34 1.40
N PHE A 48 11.40 11.20 1.05
CA PHE A 48 10.55 11.11 -0.14
C PHE A 48 9.45 12.17 -0.17
N CYS A 49 8.87 12.53 0.98
CA CYS A 49 7.83 13.57 1.05
C CYS A 49 8.31 14.98 0.71
N ASP A 50 9.63 15.25 0.76
CA ASP A 50 10.17 16.59 0.56
C ASP A 50 10.47 16.86 -0.93
N GLU A 51 10.90 15.84 -1.68
CA GLU A 51 11.37 15.99 -3.07
C GLU A 51 10.76 14.96 -4.05
N HIS A 52 10.00 13.97 -3.56
CA HIS A 52 9.42 12.87 -4.33
C HIS A 52 10.45 12.08 -5.15
N GLU A 53 11.70 12.08 -4.70
CA GLU A 53 12.79 11.40 -5.37
C GLU A 53 13.02 9.97 -4.85
N TYR A 54 13.35 9.08 -5.78
CA TYR A 54 13.75 7.70 -5.51
C TYR A 54 15.05 7.37 -6.24
N GLY A 55 15.71 6.30 -5.82
CA GLY A 55 16.93 5.76 -6.39
C GLY A 55 16.78 4.30 -6.80
N PHE A 56 17.82 3.77 -7.44
CA PHE A 56 17.97 2.35 -7.71
C PHE A 56 19.26 1.86 -7.10
N THR A 57 19.30 0.60 -6.67
CA THR A 57 20.55 -0.08 -6.31
C THR A 57 21.51 -0.10 -7.50
N ASP A 58 22.81 -0.26 -7.25
CA ASP A 58 23.84 -0.19 -8.29
C ASP A 58 23.64 -1.23 -9.40
N ASP A 59 23.05 -2.39 -9.06
CA ASP A 59 22.67 -3.45 -10.00
C ASP A 59 21.35 -3.19 -10.75
N LYS A 60 20.69 -2.07 -10.47
CA LYS A 60 19.42 -1.60 -11.02
C LYS A 60 18.23 -2.55 -10.80
N LYS A 61 18.32 -3.48 -9.85
CA LYS A 61 17.25 -4.46 -9.60
C LYS A 61 16.23 -3.97 -8.58
N THR A 62 16.62 -3.09 -7.67
CA THR A 62 15.76 -2.63 -6.58
C THR A 62 15.59 -1.14 -6.63
N CYS A 63 14.35 -0.68 -6.72
CA CYS A 63 13.99 0.73 -6.50
C CYS A 63 13.86 0.99 -5.00
N TYR A 64 14.32 2.15 -4.55
CA TYR A 64 14.19 2.55 -3.16
C TYR A 64 13.94 4.05 -2.99
N CYS A 65 13.30 4.41 -1.88
CA CYS A 65 13.30 5.77 -1.36
C CYS A 65 13.64 5.75 0.14
N VAL A 66 13.85 6.92 0.72
CA VAL A 66 14.35 7.03 2.11
C VAL A 66 13.49 7.97 2.96
N LYS A 67 13.56 7.74 4.26
CA LYS A 67 13.11 8.67 5.30
C LYS A 67 14.16 8.75 6.38
N ILE A 68 14.49 9.97 6.77
CA ILE A 68 15.52 10.31 7.74
C ILE A 68 14.82 10.97 8.92
N GLU A 69 14.94 10.34 10.08
CA GLU A 69 14.31 10.79 11.32
C GLU A 69 15.32 10.97 12.45
N LYS A 70 14.82 11.52 13.57
CA LYS A 70 15.57 11.67 14.82
C LYS A 70 16.88 12.45 14.61
N ASP A 71 16.80 13.56 13.88
CA ASP A 71 17.94 14.42 13.55
C ASP A 71 19.11 13.65 12.91
N GLY A 72 18.77 12.85 11.90
CA GLY A 72 19.74 12.07 11.15
C GLY A 72 20.29 10.85 11.88
N ASN A 73 19.65 10.38 12.96
CA ASN A 73 20.07 9.18 13.68
C ASN A 73 19.28 7.92 13.28
N LEU A 74 18.25 8.06 12.44
CA LEU A 74 17.48 6.94 11.90
C LEU A 74 17.30 7.13 10.40
N LEU A 75 17.81 6.18 9.61
CA LEU A 75 17.53 6.06 8.17
C LEU A 75 16.60 4.86 7.97
N GLU A 76 15.41 5.13 7.44
CA GLU A 76 14.45 4.12 6.99
C GLU A 76 14.56 4.03 5.47
N ILE A 77 14.80 2.83 4.95
CA ILE A 77 14.92 2.55 3.51
C ILE A 77 13.68 1.77 3.08
N PHE A 78 12.93 2.32 2.13
CA PHE A 78 11.73 1.68 1.60
C PHE A 78 12.06 1.10 0.24
N THR A 79 11.83 -0.20 0.06
CA THR A 79 12.01 -0.90 -1.21
C THR A 79 10.68 -1.42 -1.73
N SER A 80 10.57 -1.61 -3.04
CA SER A 80 9.43 -2.31 -3.64
C SER A 80 9.39 -3.77 -3.17
N SER A 81 8.20 -4.28 -2.82
CA SER A 81 8.04 -5.69 -2.41
C SER A 81 8.39 -6.64 -3.57
N ARG A 82 8.87 -7.84 -3.21
CA ARG A 82 9.33 -8.85 -4.18
C ARG A 82 8.21 -9.42 -5.06
N ASP A 83 6.96 -9.28 -4.63
CA ASP A 83 5.80 -9.95 -5.21
C ASP A 83 4.87 -9.05 -6.02
N ASP A 84 5.25 -7.79 -6.27
CA ASP A 84 4.54 -6.74 -7.05
C ASP A 84 3.04 -6.51 -6.72
N HIS A 85 2.49 -7.26 -5.76
CA HIS A 85 1.07 -7.28 -5.43
C HIS A 85 0.58 -5.90 -5.00
N GLY A 86 1.30 -5.24 -4.08
CA GLY A 86 0.97 -3.88 -3.66
C GLY A 86 0.98 -2.87 -4.80
N THR A 87 1.92 -3.02 -5.74
CA THR A 87 2.03 -2.17 -6.93
C THR A 87 0.84 -2.38 -7.87
N ASN A 88 0.45 -3.63 -8.11
CA ASN A 88 -0.70 -3.94 -8.96
C ASN A 88 -2.02 -3.50 -8.32
N VAL A 89 -2.17 -3.63 -6.99
CA VAL A 89 -3.30 -3.08 -6.22
C VAL A 89 -3.38 -1.55 -6.36
N ALA A 90 -2.24 -0.86 -6.17
CA ALA A 90 -2.15 0.59 -6.33
C ALA A 90 -2.51 1.04 -7.76
N ASN A 91 -1.96 0.35 -8.77
CA ASN A 91 -2.26 0.62 -10.18
C ASN A 91 -3.74 0.42 -10.52
N THR A 92 -4.38 -0.61 -9.98
CA THR A 92 -5.81 -0.87 -10.19
C THR A 92 -6.68 0.28 -9.67
N ALA A 93 -6.31 0.83 -8.50
CA ALA A 93 -7.05 1.94 -7.91
C ALA A 93 -6.82 3.26 -8.65
N ALA A 94 -5.55 3.61 -8.91
CA ALA A 94 -5.19 4.97 -9.30
C ALA A 94 -3.92 5.08 -10.19
N GLY A 95 -3.53 4.00 -10.87
CA GLY A 95 -2.44 4.06 -11.85
C GLY A 95 -2.73 5.07 -12.96
N TYR A 96 -1.72 5.84 -13.39
CA TYR A 96 -1.87 6.83 -14.45
C TYR A 96 -0.93 6.54 -15.62
N PHE A 97 -1.50 6.26 -16.79
CA PHE A 97 -0.76 5.99 -18.02
C PHE A 97 -1.22 6.96 -19.12
N PRO A 98 -0.60 8.13 -19.27
CA PRO A 98 -1.03 9.17 -20.23
C PRO A 98 -1.03 8.67 -21.69
N ASP A 99 -0.05 7.86 -22.06
CA ASP A 99 0.08 7.31 -23.42
C ASP A 99 -0.87 6.13 -23.67
N LYS A 100 -1.39 5.53 -22.60
CA LYS A 100 -2.32 4.38 -22.65
C LYS A 100 -3.45 4.58 -21.64
N PRO A 101 -4.35 5.57 -21.82
CA PRO A 101 -5.37 5.90 -20.83
C PRO A 101 -6.25 4.72 -20.43
N ASN A 102 -6.52 3.80 -21.37
CA ASN A 102 -7.29 2.57 -21.15
C ASN A 102 -6.62 1.56 -20.18
N GLN A 103 -5.36 1.78 -19.81
CA GLN A 103 -4.63 0.99 -18.82
C GLN A 103 -4.53 1.68 -17.45
N SER A 104 -5.06 2.91 -17.33
CA SER A 104 -5.11 3.62 -16.05
C SER A 104 -6.04 2.92 -15.06
N GLY A 105 -5.72 3.07 -13.77
CA GLY A 105 -6.64 2.74 -12.69
C GLY A 105 -7.89 3.60 -12.76
N LEU A 106 -8.88 3.30 -11.93
CA LEU A 106 -10.16 4.01 -11.99
C LEU A 106 -10.08 5.48 -11.58
N ALA A 107 -9.17 5.83 -10.66
CA ALA A 107 -9.00 7.20 -10.18
C ALA A 107 -7.56 7.70 -10.38
N PRO A 108 -7.10 7.93 -11.64
CA PRO A 108 -5.71 8.31 -11.92
C PRO A 108 -5.30 9.67 -11.33
N GLY A 109 -6.25 10.50 -10.92
CA GLY A 109 -5.99 11.76 -10.20
C GLY A 109 -5.86 11.61 -8.68
N ALA A 110 -6.07 10.41 -8.12
CA ALA A 110 -5.91 10.16 -6.70
C ALA A 110 -4.43 9.95 -6.35
N GLN A 111 -4.02 10.48 -5.19
CA GLN A 111 -2.68 10.25 -4.66
C GLN A 111 -2.64 8.95 -3.85
N ILE A 112 -1.59 8.16 -4.03
CA ILE A 112 -1.40 6.88 -3.36
C ILE A 112 -0.34 7.03 -2.27
N TYR A 113 -0.68 6.61 -1.06
CA TYR A 113 0.28 6.39 0.02
C TYR A 113 0.47 4.89 0.23
N LEU A 114 1.71 4.43 0.12
CA LEU A 114 2.06 3.02 0.25
C LEU A 114 2.58 2.77 1.67
N ILE A 115 1.82 1.99 2.45
CA ILE A 115 2.19 1.61 3.82
C ILE A 115 2.43 0.11 3.84
N ASN A 116 3.70 -0.28 3.82
CA ASN A 116 4.09 -1.68 3.95
C ASN A 116 3.98 -2.10 5.42
N ILE A 117 3.25 -3.18 5.70
CA ILE A 117 3.05 -3.70 7.04
C ILE A 117 3.39 -5.18 7.09
N ILE A 118 3.96 -5.60 8.21
CA ILE A 118 3.96 -7.01 8.59
C ILE A 118 2.53 -7.36 9.02
N HIS A 119 2.04 -8.55 8.67
CA HIS A 119 0.67 -9.00 8.93
C HIS A 119 0.39 -9.28 10.43
N THR A 120 0.53 -8.28 11.28
CA THR A 120 0.23 -8.33 12.72
C THR A 120 -0.76 -7.23 13.11
N SER A 121 -1.54 -7.46 14.17
CA SER A 121 -2.49 -6.46 14.68
C SER A 121 -1.80 -5.15 15.08
N ASP A 122 -0.63 -5.21 15.70
CA ASP A 122 0.11 -4.00 16.13
C ASP A 122 0.62 -3.17 14.95
N ALA A 123 1.07 -3.83 13.88
CA ALA A 123 1.47 -3.15 12.66
C ALA A 123 0.27 -2.45 12.00
N ILE A 124 -0.90 -3.10 11.96
CA ILE A 124 -2.15 -2.50 11.47
C ILE A 124 -2.55 -1.29 12.31
N ILE A 125 -2.48 -1.39 13.65
CA ILE A 125 -2.79 -0.26 14.54
C ILE A 125 -1.89 0.94 14.21
N LYS A 126 -0.59 0.71 14.04
CA LYS A 126 0.37 1.77 13.67
C LYS A 126 0.05 2.36 12.29
N ALA A 127 -0.27 1.51 11.30
CA ALA A 127 -0.62 1.95 9.96
C ALA A 127 -1.91 2.80 9.95
N ILE A 128 -2.98 2.36 10.62
CA ILE A 128 -4.22 3.14 10.73
C ILE A 128 -3.97 4.50 11.39
N LYS A 129 -3.21 4.54 12.49
CA LYS A 129 -2.84 5.80 13.14
C LYS A 129 -2.09 6.72 12.19
N LYS A 130 -1.19 6.18 11.37
CA LYS A 130 -0.47 6.96 10.37
C LYS A 130 -1.39 7.48 9.27
N CYS A 131 -2.33 6.68 8.79
CA CYS A 131 -3.37 7.10 7.85
C CYS A 131 -4.22 8.26 8.39
N ILE A 132 -4.60 8.21 9.66
CA ILE A 132 -5.33 9.30 10.34
C ILE A 132 -4.51 10.58 10.38
N GLU A 133 -3.23 10.50 10.76
CA GLU A 133 -2.30 11.64 10.80
C GLU A 133 -2.16 12.28 9.41
N MET A 134 -2.07 11.45 8.36
CA MET A 134 -1.97 11.86 6.97
C MET A 134 -3.30 12.34 6.37
N LYS A 135 -4.41 12.22 7.12
CA LYS A 135 -5.76 12.61 6.68
C LYS A 135 -6.17 11.97 5.35
N VAL A 136 -5.85 10.69 5.17
CA VAL A 136 -6.27 9.96 3.96
C VAL A 136 -7.79 9.81 3.91
N ASP A 137 -8.37 9.87 2.72
CA ASP A 137 -9.81 9.67 2.54
C ASP A 137 -10.20 8.19 2.52
N ILE A 138 -9.35 7.36 1.92
CA ILE A 138 -9.61 5.95 1.64
C ILE A 138 -8.41 5.11 2.08
N ILE A 139 -8.68 3.97 2.72
CA ILE A 139 -7.70 2.92 2.96
C ILE A 139 -8.17 1.66 2.23
N ASN A 140 -7.29 1.08 1.42
CA ASN A 140 -7.51 -0.24 0.84
C ASN A 140 -6.63 -1.26 1.55
N PHE A 141 -7.26 -2.15 2.31
CA PHE A 141 -6.65 -3.37 2.81
C PHE A 141 -6.89 -4.52 1.83
N SER A 142 -5.86 -5.33 1.60
CA SER A 142 -6.01 -6.59 0.86
C SER A 142 -5.30 -7.68 1.64
N ILE A 143 -5.70 -7.82 2.91
CA ILE A 143 -5.07 -8.70 3.89
C ILE A 143 -6.15 -9.56 4.54
N GLY A 144 -5.93 -10.87 4.55
CA GLY A 144 -6.74 -11.81 5.35
C GLY A 144 -6.03 -12.06 6.68
N LEU A 145 -6.43 -11.35 7.74
CA LEU A 145 -5.86 -11.52 9.08
C LEU A 145 -6.96 -11.47 10.15
N LEU A 146 -6.85 -12.37 11.12
CA LEU A 146 -7.66 -12.29 12.33
C LEU A 146 -7.11 -11.19 13.25
N LEU A 147 -7.89 -10.12 13.43
CA LEU A 147 -7.48 -8.95 14.20
C LEU A 147 -7.81 -9.10 15.68
N ASN A 148 -6.91 -8.61 16.54
CA ASN A 148 -7.22 -8.48 17.96
C ASN A 148 -8.23 -7.34 18.20
N PRO A 149 -8.93 -7.32 19.35
CA PRO A 149 -9.95 -6.29 19.63
C PRO A 149 -9.43 -4.85 19.55
N SER A 150 -8.17 -4.59 19.92
CA SER A 150 -7.59 -3.24 19.84
C SER A 150 -7.40 -2.75 18.40
N ALA A 151 -7.04 -3.65 17.49
CA ALA A 151 -6.96 -3.36 16.06
C ALA A 151 -8.35 -3.11 15.46
N ILE A 152 -9.36 -3.86 15.90
CA ILE A 152 -10.75 -3.63 15.51
C ILE A 152 -11.22 -2.24 15.98
N GLU A 153 -10.97 -1.89 17.24
CA GLU A 153 -11.38 -0.60 17.82
C GLU A 153 -10.75 0.61 17.10
N ILE A 154 -9.47 0.53 16.72
CA ILE A 154 -8.83 1.65 16.02
C ILE A 154 -9.38 1.80 14.59
N ILE A 155 -9.71 0.70 13.93
CA ILE A 155 -10.35 0.72 12.61
C ILE A 155 -11.73 1.38 12.73
N GLU A 156 -12.55 0.96 13.70
CA GLU A 156 -13.85 1.57 13.98
C GLU A 156 -13.75 3.08 14.23
N LYS A 157 -12.80 3.49 15.07
CA LYS A 157 -12.54 4.91 15.36
C LYS A 157 -12.11 5.68 14.11
N SER A 158 -11.29 5.10 13.24
CA SER A 158 -10.86 5.74 12.00
C SER A 158 -12.03 6.05 11.07
N VAL A 159 -13.02 5.14 10.98
CA VAL A 159 -14.22 5.36 10.17
C VAL A 159 -15.15 6.37 10.85
N GLN A 160 -15.51 6.14 12.12
CA GLN A 160 -16.54 6.92 12.81
C GLN A 160 -16.10 8.35 13.15
N LYS A 161 -14.84 8.54 13.56
CA LYS A 161 -14.36 9.85 14.04
C LYS A 161 -13.62 10.64 12.97
N HIS A 162 -12.96 9.95 12.03
CA HIS A 162 -12.15 10.59 11.00
C HIS A 162 -12.77 10.49 9.61
N GLY A 163 -13.90 9.79 9.45
CA GLY A 163 -14.60 9.69 8.17
C GLY A 163 -13.84 8.90 7.11
N ILE A 164 -12.83 8.12 7.51
CA ILE A 164 -12.01 7.35 6.58
C ILE A 164 -12.83 6.19 6.04
N ILE A 165 -12.83 6.01 4.72
CA ILE A 165 -13.51 4.89 4.06
C ILE A 165 -12.52 3.75 3.93
N ILE A 166 -12.90 2.56 4.40
CA ILE A 166 -12.00 1.42 4.41
C ILE A 166 -12.57 0.28 3.58
N PHE A 167 -11.81 -0.13 2.57
CA PHE A 167 -12.05 -1.32 1.76
C PHE A 167 -11.18 -2.46 2.27
N ASN A 168 -11.74 -3.66 2.35
CA ASN A 168 -10.98 -4.89 2.51
C ASN A 168 -11.42 -5.94 1.49
N ALA A 169 -10.44 -6.70 1.00
CA ALA A 169 -10.71 -7.86 0.17
C ALA A 169 -11.37 -8.96 1.01
N ALA A 170 -12.47 -9.54 0.52
CA ALA A 170 -13.00 -10.76 1.13
C ALA A 170 -11.99 -11.91 0.94
N PRO A 171 -11.91 -12.89 1.85
CA PRO A 171 -11.06 -14.06 1.64
C PRO A 171 -11.41 -14.78 0.32
N ASN A 172 -10.39 -15.23 -0.43
CA ASN A 172 -10.57 -15.96 -1.68
C ASN A 172 -10.87 -17.46 -1.49
N GLU A 173 -10.99 -17.90 -0.23
CA GLU A 173 -11.26 -19.30 0.09
C GLU A 173 -12.76 -19.54 0.03
N GLY A 174 -13.22 -20.08 -1.10
CA GLY A 174 -14.52 -20.72 -1.24
C GLY A 174 -14.37 -22.23 -1.42
N PRO A 175 -15.46 -22.99 -1.64
CA PRO A 175 -16.85 -22.53 -1.80
C PRO A 175 -17.72 -22.68 -0.54
N VAL A 176 -17.13 -22.99 0.62
CA VAL A 176 -17.89 -23.31 1.83
C VAL A 176 -18.55 -22.05 2.42
N TYR A 177 -19.83 -22.16 2.78
CA TYR A 177 -20.56 -21.08 3.47
C TYR A 177 -19.79 -20.60 4.71
N ASN A 178 -19.68 -19.27 4.87
CA ASN A 178 -19.03 -18.60 6.00
C ASN A 178 -17.48 -18.71 6.08
N SER A 179 -16.80 -19.15 5.02
CA SER A 179 -15.33 -19.16 4.95
C SER A 179 -14.68 -17.78 5.14
N ALA A 180 -15.41 -16.70 4.87
CA ALA A 180 -15.00 -15.34 5.18
C ALA A 180 -14.72 -15.13 6.70
N ALA A 181 -15.39 -15.90 7.57
CA ALA A 181 -15.25 -15.80 9.02
C ALA A 181 -13.91 -16.33 9.54
N GLU A 182 -13.43 -17.41 8.94
CA GLU A 182 -12.28 -18.15 9.45
C GLU A 182 -10.98 -17.35 9.37
N LYS A 183 -10.93 -16.31 8.53
CA LYS A 183 -9.76 -15.41 8.39
C LYS A 183 -10.01 -13.96 8.80
N GLY A 184 -11.00 -13.72 9.65
CA GLY A 184 -11.17 -12.42 10.30
C GLY A 184 -11.80 -11.32 9.43
N ALA A 185 -12.58 -11.67 8.39
CA ALA A 185 -13.30 -10.67 7.60
C ALA A 185 -14.36 -9.91 8.42
N TYR A 186 -14.78 -10.42 9.58
CA TYR A 186 -15.73 -9.76 10.47
C TYR A 186 -15.01 -8.82 11.43
N VAL A 187 -14.62 -7.67 10.91
CA VAL A 187 -14.49 -6.49 11.75
C VAL A 187 -15.90 -5.92 11.86
N ASN A 188 -16.41 -5.67 13.08
CA ASN A 188 -17.79 -5.20 13.33
C ASN A 188 -18.05 -3.75 12.84
N CYS A 189 -17.22 -3.29 11.91
CA CYS A 189 -17.09 -1.91 11.51
C CYS A 189 -17.55 -1.72 10.07
N GLN A 190 -17.86 -0.48 9.75
CA GLN A 190 -18.44 0.00 8.48
C GLN A 190 -17.50 -0.14 7.27
N MET A 191 -16.56 -1.08 7.30
CA MET A 191 -15.72 -1.46 6.16
C MET A 191 -16.56 -2.02 5.02
N PHE A 192 -16.05 -1.82 3.81
CA PHE A 192 -16.52 -2.43 2.58
C PHE A 192 -15.74 -3.72 2.35
N ILE A 193 -16.42 -4.86 2.48
CA ILE A 193 -15.84 -6.17 2.18
C ILE A 193 -16.22 -6.50 0.75
N ILE A 194 -15.23 -6.50 -0.14
CA ILE A 194 -15.48 -6.71 -1.58
C ILE A 194 -15.19 -8.17 -1.93
N GLY A 195 -16.26 -8.87 -2.31
CA GLY A 195 -16.20 -10.18 -2.96
C GLY A 195 -16.16 -10.02 -4.48
N PHE A 196 -15.65 -11.03 -5.17
CA PHE A 196 -15.74 -11.13 -6.63
C PHE A 196 -16.23 -12.52 -6.99
N ILE A 197 -17.30 -12.59 -7.80
CA ILE A 197 -17.88 -13.86 -8.28
C ILE A 197 -17.48 -14.03 -9.73
N ILE A 198 -16.68 -15.06 -10.02
CA ILE A 198 -16.39 -15.48 -11.39
C ILE A 198 -17.29 -16.68 -11.72
N PRO A 199 -18.09 -16.63 -12.79
CA PRO A 199 -18.81 -17.80 -13.29
C PRO A 199 -17.85 -18.97 -13.51
N TYR A 200 -18.22 -20.15 -13.02
CA TYR A 200 -17.36 -21.35 -13.04
C TYR A 200 -16.82 -21.67 -14.45
N GLU A 201 -17.63 -21.46 -15.49
CA GLU A 201 -17.24 -21.66 -16.89
C GLU A 201 -16.09 -20.76 -17.35
N ILE A 202 -16.01 -19.53 -16.81
CA ILE A 202 -14.92 -18.59 -17.08
C ILE A 202 -13.66 -19.04 -16.36
N ILE A 203 -13.77 -19.54 -15.11
CA ILE A 203 -12.64 -20.12 -14.36
C ILE A 203 -12.03 -21.30 -15.13
N CYS A 204 -12.86 -22.21 -15.66
CA CYS A 204 -12.39 -23.36 -16.46
C CYS A 204 -11.63 -22.91 -17.72
N LYS A 205 -12.20 -22.00 -18.51
CA LYS A 205 -11.56 -21.48 -19.73
C LYS A 205 -10.29 -20.68 -19.43
N MET A 206 -10.25 -19.98 -18.31
CA MET A 206 -9.05 -19.27 -17.85
C MET A 206 -7.95 -20.24 -17.43
N ASN A 207 -8.28 -21.29 -16.66
CA ASN A 207 -7.33 -22.31 -16.21
C ASN A 207 -6.69 -23.07 -17.39
N GLU A 208 -7.40 -23.25 -18.49
CA GLU A 208 -6.83 -23.77 -19.74
C GLU A 208 -5.78 -22.81 -20.33
N LYS A 209 -6.05 -21.50 -20.31
CA LYS A 209 -5.17 -20.44 -20.84
C LYS A 209 -3.96 -20.14 -19.94
N PHE A 210 -4.09 -20.31 -18.62
CA PHE A 210 -3.00 -20.15 -17.65
C PHE A 210 -1.85 -21.16 -17.85
N LYS A 211 -2.12 -22.32 -18.45
CA LYS A 211 -1.08 -23.31 -18.78
C LYS A 211 -0.13 -22.85 -19.89
N GLU A 212 -0.49 -21.80 -20.64
CA GLU A 212 0.24 -21.35 -21.83
C GLU A 212 0.99 -20.02 -21.66
N THR A 213 0.88 -19.31 -20.51
CA THR A 213 1.39 -17.93 -20.38
C THR A 213 2.34 -17.72 -19.18
N PRO A 214 3.63 -17.32 -19.39
CA PRO A 214 4.51 -16.80 -18.33
C PRO A 214 4.63 -15.25 -18.37
N PRO A 215 5.41 -14.59 -17.48
CA PRO A 215 5.24 -14.37 -16.06
C PRO A 215 4.71 -12.95 -15.72
N ASN A 216 4.03 -12.25 -16.63
CA ASN A 216 3.35 -10.99 -16.31
C ASN A 216 1.89 -11.28 -15.93
N GLY A 217 1.75 -11.99 -14.81
CA GLY A 217 0.57 -12.75 -14.42
C GLY A 217 -0.74 -11.96 -14.42
N LEU A 218 -1.77 -12.57 -14.99
CA LEU A 218 -3.15 -12.16 -14.74
C LEU A 218 -3.48 -12.49 -13.28
N TYR A 219 -3.50 -11.49 -12.41
CA TYR A 219 -3.86 -11.71 -11.02
C TYR A 219 -5.38 -11.78 -10.87
N LEU A 220 -5.87 -12.89 -10.31
CA LEU A 220 -7.29 -13.09 -9.99
C LEU A 220 -7.46 -13.12 -8.48
N GLY A 221 -8.41 -12.35 -7.97
CA GLY A 221 -8.76 -12.35 -6.56
C GLY A 221 -9.51 -11.08 -6.15
N THR A 222 -10.20 -11.17 -5.01
CA THR A 222 -10.84 -10.03 -4.33
C THR A 222 -9.86 -8.89 -4.03
N SER A 223 -8.56 -9.19 -3.91
CA SER A 223 -7.48 -8.21 -3.80
C SER A 223 -7.41 -7.22 -4.97
N PHE A 224 -8.05 -7.50 -6.12
CA PHE A 224 -8.19 -6.58 -7.26
C PHE A 224 -9.57 -5.93 -7.34
N ALA A 225 -10.59 -6.56 -6.75
CA ALA A 225 -11.93 -5.97 -6.66
C ALA A 225 -12.01 -4.87 -5.59
N ALA A 226 -11.34 -5.05 -4.45
CA ALA A 226 -11.25 -4.03 -3.39
C ALA A 226 -10.61 -2.71 -3.87
N PRO A 227 -9.42 -2.68 -4.52
CA PRO A 227 -8.84 -1.45 -5.03
C PRO A 227 -9.64 -0.85 -6.20
N ASN A 228 -10.37 -1.65 -6.97
CA ASN A 228 -11.29 -1.16 -7.99
C ASN A 228 -12.47 -0.39 -7.35
N ALA A 229 -13.09 -0.94 -6.31
CA ALA A 229 -14.13 -0.25 -5.55
C ALA A 229 -13.58 1.02 -4.87
N ALA A 230 -12.36 0.96 -4.33
CA ALA A 230 -11.66 2.12 -3.76
C ALA A 230 -11.45 3.23 -4.79
N GLY A 231 -10.99 2.89 -6.01
CA GLY A 231 -10.87 3.85 -7.11
C GLY A 231 -12.22 4.46 -7.53
N SER A 232 -13.28 3.66 -7.60
CA SER A 232 -14.63 4.16 -7.88
C SER A 232 -15.11 5.18 -6.84
N ILE A 233 -14.90 4.89 -5.56
CA ILE A 233 -15.21 5.83 -4.47
C ILE A 233 -14.31 7.06 -4.51
N ALA A 234 -13.03 6.95 -4.87
CA ALA A 234 -12.19 8.13 -5.03
C ALA A 234 -12.75 9.11 -6.07
N CYS A 235 -13.26 8.61 -7.21
CA CYS A 235 -13.95 9.42 -8.21
C CYS A 235 -15.24 10.05 -7.66
N LEU A 236 -16.06 9.28 -6.93
CA LEU A 236 -17.27 9.81 -6.30
C LEU A 236 -16.96 10.88 -5.26
N LEU A 237 -15.97 10.66 -4.39
CA LEU A 237 -15.52 11.63 -3.39
C LEU A 237 -15.03 12.91 -4.05
N SER A 238 -14.28 12.79 -5.17
CA SER A 238 -13.84 13.96 -5.95
C SER A 238 -15.05 14.80 -6.39
N ALA A 239 -16.08 14.17 -6.96
CA ALA A 239 -17.30 14.85 -7.37
C ALA A 239 -18.08 15.45 -6.18
N LEU A 240 -18.24 14.71 -5.09
CA LEU A 240 -18.95 15.19 -3.88
C LEU A 240 -18.26 16.41 -3.27
N LYS A 241 -16.93 16.36 -3.13
CA LYS A 241 -16.12 17.48 -2.64
C LYS A 241 -16.19 18.69 -3.56
N ALA A 242 -16.07 18.49 -4.87
CA ALA A 242 -16.18 19.57 -5.86
C ALA A 242 -17.56 20.27 -5.81
N ASN A 243 -18.61 19.54 -5.47
CA ASN A 243 -19.98 20.07 -5.36
C ASN A 243 -20.39 20.44 -3.92
N SER A 244 -19.45 20.41 -2.95
CA SER A 244 -19.73 20.67 -1.52
C SER A 244 -20.87 19.82 -0.94
N ILE A 245 -21.07 18.61 -1.46
CA ILE A 245 -22.08 17.68 -0.97
C ILE A 245 -21.51 16.93 0.24
N GLN A 246 -22.21 17.02 1.37
CA GLN A 246 -21.83 16.29 2.57
C GLN A 246 -22.03 14.78 2.38
N TYR A 247 -21.08 14.01 2.90
CA TYR A 247 -21.11 12.55 2.85
C TYR A 247 -20.63 11.98 4.18
N SER A 248 -20.92 10.70 4.39
CA SER A 248 -20.31 9.90 5.45
C SER A 248 -20.00 8.50 4.92
N PRO A 249 -19.03 7.79 5.52
CA PRO A 249 -18.77 6.39 5.16
C PRO A 249 -20.04 5.53 5.19
N THR A 250 -20.95 5.79 6.13
CA THR A 250 -22.23 5.09 6.24
C THR A 250 -23.15 5.37 5.04
N ILE A 251 -23.30 6.63 4.61
CA ILE A 251 -24.15 6.97 3.46
C ILE A 251 -23.58 6.35 2.19
N LEU A 252 -22.26 6.46 1.98
CA LEU A 252 -21.60 5.90 0.81
C LEU A 252 -21.76 4.38 0.73
N LYS A 253 -21.95 3.69 1.87
CA LYS A 253 -22.21 2.26 1.92
C LYS A 253 -23.57 1.85 1.38
N PHE A 254 -24.54 2.74 1.34
CA PHE A 254 -25.86 2.47 0.75
C PHE A 254 -25.92 2.76 -0.76
N VAL A 255 -24.91 3.43 -1.32
CA VAL A 255 -24.87 3.82 -2.73
C VAL A 255 -24.04 2.84 -3.58
N LEU A 256 -23.22 2.01 -2.93
CA LEU A 256 -22.45 0.90 -3.53
C LEU A 256 -23.20 -0.42 -3.37
#